data_AF-A0A0Q2MR65-F1
#
_entry.id   AF-A0A0Q2MR65-F1
#
_cell.length_a   1.000
_cell.length_b   1.000
_cell.length_c   1.000
_cell.angle_alpha   90.00
_cell.angle_beta   90.00
_cell.angle_gamma   90.00
#
_symmetry.space_group_name_H-M   'P 1'
#
loop_
_entity.id
_entity.type
_entity.pdbx_description
1 polymer ?
#
loop_
_entity_poly.entity_id
_entity_poly.type
_entity_poly.pdbx_seq_one_letter_code
_entity_poly.pdbx_strand_id
1 'polypeptide(L)' 'MGGEYDILEAIGAILTGVALVILLTAGGAGLILGPVLLVMGLVVWKMGEMRREFNEKLDFLRREIESLKASGGTADG' A
#
# COMPACT_ATOMS: atom_id res chain seq x y z
N MET A 1 -4.64 -10.22 14.62
CA MET A 1 -4.31 -8.88 14.07
C MET A 1 -2.88 -8.93 13.55
N GLY A 2 -2.65 -9.66 12.46
CA GLY A 2 -1.36 -9.67 11.77
C GLY A 2 -1.48 -8.74 10.59
N GLY A 3 -1.31 -7.44 10.82
CA GLY A 3 -1.23 -6.47 9.74
C GLY A 3 0.09 -6.70 9.03
N GLU A 4 0.09 -7.48 7.95
CA GLU A 4 1.19 -7.50 7.02
C GLU A 4 1.32 -6.07 6.45
N TYR A 5 2.27 -5.33 7.00
CA TYR A 5 2.66 -4.04 6.43
C TYR A 5 3.08 -4.29 4.99
N ASP A 6 2.38 -3.68 4.03
CA ASP A 6 2.81 -3.76 2.64
C ASP A 6 4.15 -3.02 2.54
N ILE A 7 5.20 -3.76 2.16
CA ILE A 7 6.57 -3.25 2.07
C ILE A 7 6.62 -2.03 1.14
N LEU A 8 5.76 -1.97 0.12
CA LEU A 8 5.66 -0.84 -0.79
C LEU A 8 5.10 0.41 -0.11
N GLU A 9 4.12 0.25 0.78
CA GLU A 9 3.55 1.34 1.59
C GLU A 9 4.64 1.94 2.49
N ALA A 10 5.40 1.07 3.18
CA ALA A 10 6.49 1.48 4.06
C ALA A 10 7.63 2.17 3.30
N ILE A 11 8.06 1.62 2.15
CA ILE A 11 9.09 2.22 1.30
C ILE A 11 8.64 3.59 0.79
N GLY A 12 7.39 3.71 0.34
CA GLY A 12 6.82 4.97 -0.12
C GLY A 12 6.81 6.06 0.96
N ALA A 13 6.43 5.69 2.18
CA ALA A 13 6.47 6.61 3.32
C ALA A 13 7.90 7.07 3.65
N ILE A 14 8.88 6.15 3.67
CA ILE A 14 10.29 6.47 3.90
C ILE A 14 10.82 7.41 2.81
N LEU A 15 10.57 7.08 1.53
CA LEU A 15 10.99 7.91 0.40
C LEU A 15 10.39 9.31 0.47
N THR A 16 9.12 9.43 0.84
CA THR A 16 8.44 10.72 1.03
C THR A 16 9.09 11.53 2.15
N GLY A 17 9.39 10.90 3.29
CA GLY A 17 10.09 11.53 4.40
C GLY A 17 11.49 12.02 4.02
N VAL A 18 12.26 11.20 3.31
CA VAL A 18 13.60 11.57 2.82
C VAL A 18 13.51 12.73 1.81
N ALA A 19 12.53 12.71 0.91
CA ALA A 19 12.31 13.78 -0.05
C ALA A 19 12.00 15.12 0.64
N LEU A 20 11.19 15.11 1.70
CA LEU A 20 10.93 16.31 2.52
C LEU A 20 12.19 16.82 3.20
N VAL A 21 13.03 15.94 3.76
CA VAL A 21 14.30 16.35 4.35
C VAL A 21 15.18 17.03 3.29
N ILE A 22 15.35 16.41 2.12
CA ILE A 22 16.14 16.98 1.02
C ILE A 22 15.60 18.34 0.59
N LEU A 23 14.28 18.47 0.43
CA LEU A 23 13.63 19.73 0.05
C LEU A 23 13.92 20.85 1.05
N LEU A 24 13.93 20.55 2.35
CA LEU A 24 14.08 21.53 3.41
C LEU A 24 15.54 21.85 3.75
N THR A 25 16.47 20.91 3.55
CA THR A 25 17.87 21.06 3.99
C THR A 25 18.88 21.28 2.88
N ALA A 26 18.58 20.90 1.62
CA ALA A 26 19.57 20.92 0.53
C ALA A 26 19.66 22.25 -0.25
N GLY A 27 19.07 23.34 0.27
CA GLY A 27 19.12 24.66 -0.36
C GLY A 27 18.58 24.66 -1.80
N GLY A 28 19.28 25.35 -2.72
CA GLY A 28 18.83 25.50 -4.11
C GLY A 28 18.65 24.19 -4.88
N ALA A 29 19.48 23.17 -4.61
CA ALA A 29 19.34 21.85 -5.23
C ALA A 29 18.10 21.09 -4.70
N GLY A 30 17.75 21.32 -3.43
CA GLY A 30 16.55 20.78 -2.80
C GLY A 30 15.25 21.26 -3.45
N LEU A 31 15.22 22.48 -3.98
CA LEU A 31 14.03 23.03 -4.64
C LEU A 31 13.70 22.37 -5.98
N ILE A 32 14.68 21.78 -6.66
CA ILE A 32 14.47 21.10 -7.95
C ILE A 32 14.26 19.59 -7.72
N LEU A 33 15.15 18.95 -6.96
CA LEU A 33 15.10 17.50 -6.76
C LEU A 33 14.10 17.07 -5.70
N GLY A 34 13.87 17.91 -4.68
CA GLY A 34 12.94 17.63 -3.58
C GLY A 34 11.51 17.36 -4.07
N PRO A 35 10.90 18.22 -4.90
CA PRO A 35 9.53 17.99 -5.39
C PRO A 35 9.41 16.73 -6.25
N VAL A 36 10.42 16.43 -7.08
CA VAL A 36 10.42 15.22 -7.92
C VAL A 36 10.46 13.96 -7.05
N LEU A 37 11.37 13.92 -6.07
CA LEU A 37 11.47 12.81 -5.13
C LEU A 37 10.22 12.69 -4.26
N LEU A 38 9.60 13.81 -3.88
CA LEU A 38 8.38 13.84 -3.10
C LEU A 38 7.22 13.20 -3.88
N VAL A 39 7.04 13.59 -5.15
CA VAL A 39 6.01 13.01 -6.03
C VAL A 39 6.24 11.52 -6.18
N MET A 40 7.48 11.08 -6.42
CA MET A 40 7.81 9.65 -6.54
C MET A 40 7.50 8.88 -5.25
N GLY A 41 7.88 9.42 -4.09
CA GLY A 41 7.59 8.83 -2.79
C GLY A 41 6.08 8.69 -2.54
N LEU A 42 5.31 9.74 -2.83
CA LEU A 42 3.85 9.75 -2.68
C LEU A 42 3.16 8.75 -3.61
N VAL A 43 3.63 8.63 -4.86
CA VAL A 43 3.10 7.63 -5.81
C VAL A 43 3.34 6.22 -5.29
N VAL A 44 4.56 5.92 -4.85
CA VAL A 44 4.90 4.59 -4.31
C VAL A 44 4.09 4.29 -3.04
N TRP A 45 3.96 5.27 -2.15
CA TRP A 45 3.15 5.12 -0.95
C TRP A 45 1.70 4.81 -1.31
N LYS A 46 1.10 5.60 -2.21
CA LYS A 46 -0.30 5.38 -2.61
C LYS A 46 -0.50 4.04 -3.32
N MET A 47 0.47 3.59 -4.12
CA MET A 47 0.45 2.25 -4.70
C MET A 47 0.46 1.15 -3.64
N GLY A 48 1.26 1.30 -2.58
CA GLY A 48 1.29 0.37 -1.45
C GLY A 48 -0.04 0.29 -0.71
N GLU A 49 -0.64 1.44 -0.40
CA GLU A 49 -1.94 1.53 0.25
C GLU A 49 -3.04 0.83 -0.59
N MET A 50 -3.08 1.13 -1.90
CA MET A 50 -4.03 0.52 -2.83
C MET A 50 -3.84 -1.01 -2.94
N ARG A 51 -2.59 -1.47 -2.90
CA ARG A 51 -2.26 -2.91 -2.95
C ARG A 51 -2.72 -3.63 -1.70
N ARG A 52 -2.52 -3.04 -0.51
CA ARG A 52 -3.01 -3.56 0.76
C ARG A 52 -4.54 -3.67 0.76
N GLU A 53 -5.23 -2.59 0.40
CA GLU A 53 -6.70 -2.58 0.32
C GLU A 53 -7.24 -3.61 -0.68
N PHE A 54 -6.57 -3.77 -1.82
CA PHE A 54 -6.97 -4.74 -2.83
C PHE A 54 -6.80 -6.18 -2.34
N ASN A 55 -5.70 -6.49 -1.65
CA ASN A 55 -5.49 -7.81 -1.06
C ASN A 55 -6.50 -8.12 0.04
N GLU A 56 -6.84 -7.14 0.89
CA GLU A 56 -7.88 -7.30 1.91
C GLU A 56 -9.24 -7.63 1.27
N LYS A 57 -9.58 -6.98 0.15
CA LYS A 57 -10.80 -7.28 -0.61
C LYS A 57 -10.77 -8.66 -1.26
N LEU A 58 -9.63 -9.09 -1.79
CA LEU A 58 -9.46 -10.44 -2.36
C LEU A 58 -9.61 -11.52 -1.29
N ASP A 59 -9.01 -11.33 -0.12
CA ASP A 59 -9.13 -12.26 1.00
C ASP A 59 -10.56 -12.34 1.52
N PHE A 60 -11.26 -11.20 1.58
CA PHE A 60 -12.69 -11.18 1.91
C PHE A 60 -13.51 -11.99 0.89
N LEU A 61 -13.35 -11.72 -0.41
CA LEU A 61 -14.07 -12.45 -1.46
C LEU A 61 -13.75 -13.95 -1.45
N ARG A 62 -12.50 -14.32 -1.18
CA ARG A 62 -12.09 -15.73 -1.07
C ARG A 62 -12.81 -16.44 0.07
N ARG A 63 -12.91 -15.80 1.24
CA ARG A 63 -13.65 -16.34 2.39
C ARG A 63 -15.15 -16.40 2.11
N GLU A 64 -15.70 -15.42 1.41
CA GLU A 64 -17.11 -15.41 1.01
C GLU A 64 -17.43 -16.58 0.09
N ILE A 65 -16.61 -16.82 -0.95
CA ILE A 65 -16.74 -17.99 -1.85
C ILE A 65 -16.63 -19.31 -1.07
N GLU A 66 -15.69 -19.43 -0.13
CA GLU A 66 -15.52 -20.64 0.68
C GLU A 66 -16.74 -20.90 1.54
N SER A 67 -17.34 -19.86 2.12
CA SER A 67 -18.58 -19.98 2.91
C SER A 67 -19.80 -20.39 2.06
N LEU A 68 -19.94 -19.86 0.85
CA LEU A 68 -20.99 -20.24 -0.09
C LEU A 68 -20.83 -21.68 -0.57
N LYS A 69 -19.59 -22.10 -0.86
CA LYS A 69 -19.29 -23.50 -1.23
C LYS A 69 -19.60 -24.46 -0.09
N ALA A 70 -19.30 -24.10 1.15
CA ALA A 70 -19.63 -24.90 2.33
C ALA A 70 -21.15 -25.03 2.53
N SER A 71 -21.91 -23.96 2.29
CA SER A 71 -23.39 -23.97 2.36
C SER A 71 -24.04 -24.83 1.28
N GLY A 72 -23.47 -24.86 0.06
CA GLY A 72 -23.94 -25.71 -1.03
C GLY A 72 -23.59 -27.20 -0.90
N GLY A 73 -22.68 -27.57 0.00
CA GLY A 73 -22.23 -28.95 0.21
C GLY A 73 -23.11 -29.80 1.14
N THR A 74 -24.13 -29.20 1.76
CA THR A 74 -25.06 -29.88 2.70
C THR A 74 -26.33 -30.44 2.05
N ALA A 75 -26.45 -30.42 0.71
CA ALA A 75 -27.65 -30.85 0.00
C ALA A 75 -27.67 -32.33 -0.44
N ASP A 76 -26.58 -33.08 -0.27
CA ASP A 76 -26.55 -34.53 -0.53
C ASP A 76 -26.46 -35.29 0.81
N GLY A 77 -27.63 -35.60 1.35
CA GLY A 77 -27.87 -36.50 2.49
C GLY A 77 -29.30 -36.99 2.49
#